data_AF-A0AB37VS85-F1
#
_entry.id   AF-A0AB37VS85-F1
#
_cell.length_a   1.000
_cell.length_b   1.000
_cell.length_c   1.000
_cell.angle_alpha   90.00
_cell.angle_beta   90.00
_cell.angle_gamma   90.00
#
_symmetry.space_group_name_H-M   'P 1'
#
loop_
_entity.id
_entity.type
_entity.pdbx_description
1 polymer ?
#
loop_
_entity_poly.entity_id
_entity_poly.type
_entity_poly.pdbx_seq_one_letter_code
_entity_poly.pdbx_strand_id
1 'polypeptide(L)' 'MSKEVEKKYRAKLSPTLSKRKDERYVMVNLETGEIVDDCRGYGYKTKQSAYACFGYKLTRMKRGEPF' A
#
# COMPACT_ATOMS: atom_id res chain seq x y z
N MET A 1 11.86 17.84 3.06
CA MET A 1 11.72 16.47 2.53
C MET A 1 11.15 16.54 1.13
N SER A 2 11.94 16.16 0.12
CA SER A 2 11.62 16.27 -1.31
C SER A 2 10.46 15.35 -1.71
N LYS A 3 9.61 15.84 -2.64
CA LYS A 3 8.42 15.22 -3.25
C LYS A 3 8.64 13.84 -3.92
N GLU A 4 9.82 13.25 -3.75
CA GLU A 4 10.33 12.11 -4.50
C GLU A 4 10.03 10.79 -3.80
N VAL A 5 10.05 10.78 -2.46
CA VAL A 5 9.66 9.60 -1.67
C VAL A 5 8.15 9.31 -1.79
N GLU A 6 7.35 10.35 -2.00
CA GLU A 6 5.88 10.26 -2.19
C GLU A 6 5.50 9.59 -3.52
N LYS A 7 6.44 9.48 -4.47
CA LYS A 7 6.23 8.82 -5.77
C LYS A 7 6.63 7.35 -5.80
N LYS A 8 7.23 6.79 -4.75
CA LYS A 8 7.69 5.39 -4.77
C LYS A 8 6.58 4.37 -4.52
N TYR A 9 5.57 4.71 -3.73
CA TYR A 9 4.52 3.78 -3.34
C TYR A 9 3.12 4.31 -3.67
N ARG A 10 2.25 3.45 -4.21
CA ARG A 10 0.90 3.85 -4.59
C ARG A 10 -0.13 2.78 -4.29
N ALA A 11 -1.27 3.22 -3.76
CA ALA A 11 -2.46 2.38 -3.66
C ALA A 11 -3.04 2.16 -5.08
N LYS A 12 -3.11 0.91 -5.52
CA LYS A 12 -3.73 0.50 -6.80
C LYS A 12 -4.92 -0.40 -6.54
N LEU A 13 -5.95 -0.28 -7.39
CA LEU A 13 -7.07 -1.22 -7.39
C LEU A 13 -6.54 -2.60 -7.79
N SER A 14 -6.84 -3.61 -6.99
CA SER A 14 -6.46 -5.00 -7.25
C SER A 14 -7.56 -5.69 -8.06
N PRO A 15 -7.32 -6.06 -9.33
CA PRO A 15 -8.33 -6.74 -10.15
C PRO A 15 -8.66 -8.15 -9.63
N THR A 16 -7.74 -8.80 -8.91
CA THR A 16 -7.94 -10.15 -8.37
C THR A 16 -8.72 -10.15 -7.06
N LEU A 17 -8.57 -9.11 -6.24
CA LEU A 17 -9.27 -8.99 -4.96
C LEU A 17 -10.58 -8.21 -5.07
N SER A 18 -10.71 -7.34 -6.06
CA SER A 18 -11.91 -6.52 -6.23
C SER A 18 -13.05 -7.32 -6.87
N LYS A 19 -14.27 -7.02 -6.44
CA LYS A 19 -15.51 -7.54 -7.04
C LYS A 19 -16.44 -6.38 -7.39
N ARG A 20 -17.50 -6.67 -8.13
CA ARG A 20 -18.53 -5.67 -8.45
C ARG A 20 -19.09 -5.06 -7.15
N LYS A 21 -18.96 -3.73 -7.00
CA LYS A 21 -19.33 -2.94 -5.80
C LYS A 21 -18.46 -3.19 -4.56
N ASP A 22 -17.35 -3.91 -4.68
CA ASP A 22 -16.43 -4.21 -3.58
C ASP A 22 -14.98 -4.01 -4.04
N GLU A 23 -14.57 -2.76 -4.10
CA GLU A 23 -13.21 -2.39 -4.49
C GLU A 23 -12.20 -2.80 -3.41
N ARG A 24 -11.06 -3.32 -3.86
CA ARG A 24 -9.93 -3.69 -3.02
C ARG A 24 -8.66 -3.05 -3.53
N TYR A 25 -7.94 -2.40 -2.64
CA TYR A 25 -6.72 -1.67 -2.94
C TYR A 25 -5.52 -2.37 -2.30
N VAL A 26 -4.38 -2.34 -2.99
CA VAL A 26 -3.09 -2.86 -2.50
C VAL A 26 -2.02 -1.79 -2.68
N MET A 27 -1.02 -1.79 -1.82
CA MET A 27 0.14 -0.89 -1.94
C MET A 27 1.20 -1.52 -2.82
N VAL A 28 1.61 -0.78 -3.84
CA VAL A 28 2.58 -1.23 -4.85
C VAL A 28 3.79 -0.33 -4.83
N ASN A 29 4.99 -0.91 -4.88
CA ASN A 29 6.21 -0.19 -5.21
C ASN A 29 6.21 0.11 -6.72
N LEU A 30 6.23 1.39 -7.09
CA LEU A 30 6.15 1.82 -8.47
C LEU A 30 7.43 1.58 -9.27
N GLU A 31 8.58 1.39 -8.61
CA GLU A 31 9.83 1.05 -9.28
C GLU A 31 9.89 -0.43 -9.66
N THR A 32 9.51 -1.33 -8.74
CA THR A 32 9.59 -2.79 -8.96
C THR A 32 8.28 -3.39 -9.49
N GLY A 33 7.16 -2.69 -9.32
CA GLY A 33 5.83 -3.22 -9.60
C GLY A 33 5.29 -4.18 -8.54
N GLU A 34 6.07 -4.47 -7.48
CA GLU A 34 5.72 -5.45 -6.46
C GLU A 34 4.69 -4.92 -5.47
N ILE A 35 3.82 -5.82 -4.99
CA ILE A 35 2.90 -5.53 -3.90
C ILE A 35 3.66 -5.61 -2.58
N VAL A 36 3.72 -4.50 -1.86
CA VAL A 36 4.42 -4.37 -0.57
C VAL A 36 3.50 -4.48 0.65
N ASP A 37 2.20 -4.35 0.41
CA ASP A 37 1.15 -4.58 1.41
C ASP A 37 -0.21 -4.79 0.72
N ASP A 38 -0.79 -5.97 0.92
CA ASP A 38 -2.08 -6.39 0.39
C ASP A 38 -3.13 -6.65 1.48
N CYS A 39 -2.88 -6.21 2.72
CA CYS A 39 -3.74 -6.51 3.87
C CYS A 39 -3.94 -8.03 4.08
N ARG A 40 -2.86 -8.82 4.01
CA ARG A 40 -2.88 -10.29 4.19
C ARG A 40 -3.79 -10.99 3.17
N GLY A 41 -3.78 -10.52 1.93
CA GLY A 41 -4.59 -11.04 0.84
C GLY A 41 -6.04 -10.56 0.81
N TYR A 42 -6.50 -9.74 1.76
CA TYR A 42 -7.87 -9.20 1.73
C TYR A 42 -8.01 -7.94 0.88
N GLY A 43 -6.95 -7.14 0.79
CA GLY A 43 -6.96 -5.79 0.23
C GLY A 43 -7.70 -4.78 1.10
N TYR A 44 -7.35 -3.50 0.92
CA TYR A 44 -7.96 -2.38 1.61
C TYR A 44 -9.25 -1.93 0.94
N LYS A 45 -10.26 -1.51 1.71
CA LYS A 45 -11.54 -1.02 1.15
C LYS A 45 -11.42 0.33 0.44
N THR A 46 -10.39 1.10 0.78
CA THR A 46 -10.16 2.44 0.23
C THR A 46 -8.67 2.70 0.01
N LYS A 47 -8.32 3.61 -0.90
CA LYS A 47 -6.92 4.04 -1.08
C LYS A 47 -6.34 4.66 0.19
N GLN A 48 -7.14 5.44 0.90
CA GLN A 48 -6.74 6.16 2.10
C GLN A 48 -6.33 5.19 3.23
N SER A 49 -7.09 4.10 3.42
CA SER A 49 -6.74 3.09 4.42
C SER A 49 -5.45 2.34 4.07
N ALA A 50 -5.21 2.05 2.79
CA ALA A 50 -3.95 1.48 2.31
C ALA A 50 -2.77 2.39 2.63
N TYR A 51 -2.88 3.69 2.33
CA TYR A 51 -1.84 4.67 2.64
C TYR A 51 -1.62 4.85 4.14
N ALA A 52 -2.68 4.90 4.94
CA ALA A 52 -2.57 5.08 6.39
C ALA A 52 -1.82 3.92 7.05
N CYS A 53 -2.18 2.68 6.72
CA CYS A 53 -1.51 1.49 7.27
C CYS A 53 -0.05 1.41 6.79
N PHE A 54 0.19 1.65 5.50
CA PHE A 54 1.53 1.63 4.94
C PHE A 54 2.42 2.75 5.49
N GLY A 55 1.86 3.94 5.77
CA GLY A 55 2.60 5.04 6.40
C GLY A 55 3.14 4.68 7.79
N TYR A 56 2.33 3.95 8.58
CA TYR A 56 2.77 3.41 9.87
C TYR A 56 3.91 2.40 9.69
N LYS A 57 3.76 1.48 8.73
CA LYS A 57 4.80 0.49 8.36
C LYS A 57 6.11 1.14 7.96
N LEU A 58 6.05 2.13 7.07
CA LEU A 58 7.23 2.87 6.60
C LEU A 58 7.93 3.62 7.73
N THR A 59 7.16 4.21 8.65
CA THR A 59 7.73 4.92 9.81
C THR A 59 8.49 3.97 10.72
N ARG A 60 7.95 2.78 11.00
CA ARG A 60 8.63 1.76 11.82
C ARG A 60 9.87 1.18 11.15
N MET A 61 9.80 0.92 9.84
CA MET A 61 10.96 0.50 9.05
C MET A 61 12.10 1.53 9.10
N LYS A 62 11.77 2.83 8.97
CA LYS A 62 12.76 3.91 9.12
C LYS A 62 13.38 3.99 10.52
N ARG A 63 12.68 3.47 11.54
CA ARG A 63 13.15 3.41 12.93
C ARG A 63 13.89 2.11 13.27
N GLY A 64 14.02 1.18 12.32
CA GLY A 64 14.68 -0.12 12.55
C GLY A 64 13.87 -1.09 13.41
N GLU A 65 12.55 -0.87 13.56
CA GLU A 65 11.70 -1.74 14.35
C GLU A 65 11.20 -2.94 13.52
N PRO A 66 11.23 -4.18 14.05
CA PRO A 66 10.71 -5.36 13.34
C PRO A 66 9.18 -5.35 13.24
N PHE A 67 8.68 -6.10 12.26
CA PHE A 67 7.26 -6.27 11.92
C PHE A 67 6.69 -7.59 12.42
#